data_AF-A0A7J5EUU9-F1
#
_entry.id   AF-A0A7J5EUU9-F1
#
_cell.length_a   1.000
_cell.length_b   1.000
_cell.length_c   1.000
_cell.angle_alpha   90.00
_cell.angle_beta   90.00
_cell.angle_gamma   90.00
#
_symmetry.space_group_name_H-M   'P 1'
#
loop_
_entity.id
_entity.type
_entity.pdbx_description
1 polymer ?
#
loop_
_entity_poly.entity_id
_entity_poly.type
_entity_poly.pdbx_seq_one_letter_code
_entity_poly.pdbx_strand_id
1 'polypeptide(L)'
;MVAMDTTPEADEAQLAAYRRLTLEQRMALVLQMSDDAFELTRDGIRMRHPEYDERQVFLAFARLLHGDEVFLRVWRGAPLLPP
;
A
#
# COMPACT_ATOMS: atom_id res chain seq x y z
N MET A 1 5.19 -9.37 20.02
CA MET A 1 3.77 -9.15 20.37
C MET A 1 3.01 -10.34 19.80
N VAL A 2 2.27 -11.08 20.63
CA VAL A 2 1.47 -12.23 20.14
C VAL A 2 0.20 -11.65 19.50
N ALA A 3 -0.13 -12.09 18.28
CA ALA A 3 -1.34 -11.68 17.60
C ALA A 3 -2.58 -12.23 18.32
N MET A 4 -3.63 -11.43 18.48
CA MET A 4 -4.83 -11.83 19.24
C MET A 4 -5.85 -12.62 18.42
N ASP A 5 -5.76 -12.57 17.10
CA ASP A 5 -6.66 -13.20 16.12
C ASP A 5 -5.99 -14.32 15.31
N THR A 6 -4.76 -14.68 15.67
CA THR A 6 -3.95 -15.70 14.98
C THR A 6 -3.55 -16.76 15.99
N THR A 7 -3.82 -18.04 15.68
CA THR A 7 -3.41 -19.13 16.58
C THR A 7 -1.89 -19.31 16.55
N PRO A 8 -1.27 -19.82 17.64
CA PRO A 8 0.18 -20.06 17.66
C PRO A 8 0.67 -20.94 16.51
N GLU A 9 -0.11 -21.95 16.12
CA GLU A 9 0.23 -22.86 15.03
C GLU A 9 0.25 -22.15 13.66
N ALA A 10 -0.67 -21.21 13.45
CA ALA A 10 -0.72 -20.42 12.23
C ALA A 10 0.46 -19.43 12.13
N ASP A 11 0.82 -18.77 13.23
CA ASP A 11 1.98 -17.88 13.31
C ASP A 11 3.29 -18.67 13.05
N GLU A 12 3.45 -19.83 13.69
CA GLU A 12 4.60 -20.72 13.48
C GLU A 12 4.70 -21.19 12.02
N ALA A 13 3.57 -21.57 11.40
CA ALA A 13 3.53 -21.99 10.01
C ALA A 13 3.96 -20.85 9.06
N GLN A 14 3.48 -19.63 9.30
CA GLN A 14 3.84 -18.45 8.52
C GLN A 14 5.33 -18.12 8.66
N LEU A 15 5.86 -18.12 9.89
CA LEU A 15 7.28 -17.89 10.15
C LEU A 15 8.16 -18.95 9.49
N ALA A 16 7.75 -20.23 9.55
CA ALA A 16 8.47 -21.32 8.88
C ALA A 16 8.48 -21.14 7.35
N ALA A 17 7.38 -20.68 6.76
CA ALA A 17 7.32 -20.37 5.33
C ALA A 17 8.29 -19.23 4.96
N TYR A 18 8.28 -18.12 5.70
CA TYR A 18 9.20 -17.01 5.46
C TYR A 18 10.68 -17.39 5.61
N ARG A 19 11.01 -18.24 6.58
CA ARG A 19 12.40 -18.71 6.81
C ARG A 19 12.94 -19.59 5.69
N ARG A 20 12.06 -20.21 4.88
CA ARG A 20 12.45 -21.05 3.75
C ARG A 20 12.70 -20.28 2.45
N LEU A 21 12.30 -19.00 2.39
CA LEU A 21 12.51 -18.18 1.20
C LEU A 21 13.99 -17.84 1.01
N THR A 22 14.47 -17.92 -0.23
CA THR A 22 15.74 -17.30 -0.61
C THR A 22 15.63 -15.78 -0.58
N LEU A 23 16.75 -15.08 -0.72
CA LEU A 23 16.75 -13.62 -0.81
C LEU A 23 15.95 -13.14 -2.02
N GLU A 24 16.11 -13.79 -3.18
CA GLU A 24 15.42 -13.43 -4.42
C GLU A 24 13.90 -13.61 -4.28
N GLN A 25 13.46 -14.72 -3.71
CA GLN A 25 12.03 -14.99 -3.46
C GLN A 25 11.44 -14.00 -2.47
N ARG A 26 12.19 -13.68 -1.41
CA ARG A 26 11.79 -12.67 -0.44
C ARG A 26 11.66 -11.29 -1.09
N MET A 27 12.58 -10.93 -2.00
CA MET A 27 12.49 -9.66 -2.71
C MET A 27 11.30 -9.61 -3.66
N ALA A 28 11.05 -10.67 -4.43
CA ALA A 28 9.88 -10.77 -5.29
C ALA A 28 8.58 -10.60 -4.49
N LEU A 29 8.50 -11.22 -3.31
CA LEU A 29 7.34 -11.08 -2.44
C LEU A 29 7.16 -9.65 -1.92
N VAL A 30 8.24 -8.97 -1.53
CA VAL A 30 8.18 -7.56 -1.08
C VAL A 30 7.65 -6.65 -2.19
N LEU A 31 8.13 -6.84 -3.42
CA LEU A 31 7.67 -6.06 -4.58
C LEU A 31 6.19 -6.31 -4.85
N GLN A 32 5.77 -7.59 -4.90
CA GLN A 32 4.36 -7.94 -5.11
C GLN A 32 3.45 -7.33 -4.04
N MET A 33 3.82 -7.47 -2.76
CA MET A 33 3.02 -6.91 -1.65
C MET A 33 2.94 -5.38 -1.72
N SER A 34 3.98 -4.70 -2.22
CA SER A 34 3.98 -3.25 -2.39
C SER A 34 3.00 -2.83 -3.50
N ASP A 35 3.03 -3.54 -4.63
CA ASP A 35 2.11 -3.29 -5.75
C ASP A 35 0.65 -3.55 -5.33
N ASP A 36 0.40 -4.67 -4.64
CA ASP A 36 -0.94 -5.01 -4.12
C ASP A 36 -1.46 -3.94 -3.16
N ALA A 37 -0.61 -3.44 -2.26
CA ALA A 37 -0.98 -2.38 -1.32
C ALA A 37 -1.31 -1.06 -2.05
N PHE A 38 -0.57 -0.73 -3.10
CA PHE A 38 -0.81 0.48 -3.90
C PHE A 38 -2.12 0.39 -4.68
N GLU A 39 -2.38 -0.73 -5.34
CA GLU A 39 -3.63 -0.92 -6.09
C GLU A 39 -4.84 -0.99 -5.17
N LEU A 40 -4.76 -1.73 -4.06
CA LEU A 40 -5.86 -1.77 -3.08
C LEU A 40 -6.18 -0.38 -2.52
N THR A 41 -5.16 0.44 -2.28
CA THR A 41 -5.36 1.83 -1.83
C THR A 41 -6.05 2.66 -2.90
N ARG A 42 -5.63 2.55 -4.17
CA ARG A 42 -6.26 3.27 -5.30
C ARG A 42 -7.70 2.84 -5.52
N ASP A 43 -8.00 1.55 -5.41
CA ASP A 43 -9.37 1.05 -5.49
C ASP A 43 -10.23 1.59 -4.34
N GLY A 44 -9.67 1.66 -3.12
CA GLY A 44 -10.32 2.30 -1.99
C GLY A 44 -10.58 3.80 -2.20
N ILE A 45 -9.73 4.51 -2.94
CA ILE A 45 -9.93 5.91 -3.34
C ILE A 45 -11.07 5.98 -4.37
N ARG A 46 -11.01 5.18 -5.45
CA ARG A 46 -12.06 5.11 -6.49
C ARG A 46 -13.44 4.82 -5.91
N MET A 47 -13.50 3.91 -4.93
CA MET A 47 -14.76 3.56 -4.27
C MET A 47 -15.36 4.71 -3.46
N ARG A 48 -14.52 5.54 -2.81
CA ARG A 48 -14.97 6.66 -1.97
C ARG A 48 -15.23 7.94 -2.77
N HIS A 49 -14.55 8.11 -3.90
CA HIS A 49 -14.64 9.27 -4.79
C HIS A 49 -14.92 8.81 -6.23
N PRO A 50 -16.13 8.29 -6.52
CA PRO A 50 -16.48 7.76 -7.84
C PRO A 50 -16.46 8.82 -8.96
N GLU A 51 -16.43 10.11 -8.60
CA GLU A 51 -16.30 11.24 -9.51
C GLU A 51 -14.85 11.54 -9.93
N TYR A 52 -13.86 10.90 -9.32
CA TYR A 52 -12.45 11.11 -9.68
C TYR A 52 -12.09 10.42 -10.99
N ASP A 53 -11.38 11.15 -11.85
CA ASP A 53 -10.65 10.53 -12.95
C ASP A 53 -9.35 9.84 -12.46
N GLU A 54 -8.70 9.07 -13.33
CA GLU A 54 -7.47 8.35 -12.98
C GLU A 54 -6.33 9.27 -12.51
N ARG A 55 -6.28 10.52 -13.00
CA ARG A 55 -5.27 11.49 -12.57
C ARG A 55 -5.56 11.97 -11.15
N GLN A 56 -6.82 12.21 -10.83
CA GLN A 56 -7.27 12.61 -9.50
C GLN A 56 -7.05 11.49 -8.48
N VAL A 57 -7.36 10.24 -8.83
CA VAL A 57 -7.03 9.05 -8.01
C VAL A 57 -5.52 8.99 -7.74
N PHE A 58 -4.70 9.13 -8.77
CA PHE A 58 -3.25 9.15 -8.63
C PHE A 58 -2.75 10.26 -7.69
N LEU A 59 -3.27 11.49 -7.83
CA LEU A 59 -2.85 12.63 -7.00
C LEU A 59 -3.27 12.43 -5.54
N ALA A 60 -4.49 11.95 -5.29
CA ALA A 60 -4.97 11.65 -3.95
C ALA A 60 -4.14 10.53 -3.29
N PHE A 61 -3.79 9.48 -4.06
CA PHE A 61 -2.88 8.42 -3.62
C PHE A 61 -1.47 8.95 -3.30
N ALA A 62 -0.89 9.75 -4.19
CA ALA A 62 0.45 10.32 -4.00
C ALA A 62 0.51 11.23 -2.77
N ARG A 63 -0.56 12.01 -2.51
CA ARG A 63 -0.71 12.82 -1.31
C ARG A 63 -0.76 11.95 -0.06
N LEU A 64 -1.56 10.88 -0.05
CA LEU A 64 -1.66 9.96 1.08
C LEU A 64 -0.31 9.30 1.38
N LEU A 65 0.41 8.86 0.34
CA LEU A 65 1.68 8.14 0.49
C LEU A 65 2.82 9.02 1.00
N HIS A 66 2.90 10.27 0.55
CA HIS A 66 4.04 11.14 0.83
C HIS A 66 3.76 12.27 1.83
N GLY A 67 2.49 12.53 2.13
CA GLY A 67 2.05 13.68 2.92
C GLY A 67 2.10 15.01 2.15
N ASP A 68 1.45 16.02 2.72
CA ASP A 68 1.19 17.30 2.04
C ASP A 68 2.49 18.05 1.67
N GLU A 69 3.51 18.03 2.54
CA GLU A 69 4.77 18.75 2.28
C GLU A 69 5.48 18.25 1.01
N VAL A 70 5.67 16.93 0.90
CA VAL A 70 6.36 16.33 -0.25
C VAL A 70 5.48 16.41 -1.49
N PHE A 71 4.18 16.15 -1.34
CA PHE A 71 3.23 16.25 -2.44
C PHE A 71 3.26 17.62 -3.11
N LEU A 72 3.18 18.71 -2.33
CA LEU A 72 3.20 20.07 -2.86
C LEU A 72 4.52 20.46 -3.52
N ARG A 73 5.65 19.87 -3.10
CA ARG A 73 6.96 20.12 -3.72
C ARG A 73 7.09 19.47 -5.09
N VAL A 74 6.55 18.26 -5.26
CA VAL A 74 6.66 17.45 -6.48
C VAL A 74 5.55 17.78 -7.48
N TRP A 75 4.29 17.83 -7.03
CA TRP A 75 3.11 18.13 -7.86
C TRP A 75 2.62 19.57 -7.67
N ARG A 76 3.49 20.53 -7.98
CA ARG A 76 3.18 21.95 -7.83
C ARG A 76 1.93 22.34 -8.61
N GLY A 77 1.01 23.03 -7.95
CA GLY A 77 -0.26 23.49 -8.54
C GLY A 77 -1.35 22.42 -8.64
N ALA A 78 -1.08 21.17 -8.26
CA ALA A 78 -2.11 20.15 -8.16
C ALA A 78 -3.02 20.41 -6.94
N PRO A 79 -4.32 20.09 -7.04
CA PRO A 79 -5.24 20.21 -5.90
C PRO A 79 -4.90 19.20 -4.79
N LEU A 80 -5.11 19.60 -3.53
CA LEU A 80 -5.04 18.70 -2.37
C LEU A 80 -6.33 17.89 -2.24
N LEU A 81 -6.48 16.91 -3.13
CA LEU A 81 -7.63 16.00 -3.12
C LEU A 81 -7.58 15.11 -1.87
N PRO A 82 -8.71 14.91 -1.16
CA PRO A 82 -8.79 13.87 -0.14
C PRO A 82 -8.58 12.49 -0.78
N PRO A 83 -7.78 11.60 -0.17
CA PRO A 83 -7.77 10.19 -0.56
C PRO A 83 -9.11 9.56 -0.25
#